data_AF-A0A2G8SMZ4-F1
#
_entry.id   AF-A0A2G8SMZ4-F1
#
_cell.length_a   1.000
_cell.length_b   1.000
_cell.length_c   1.000
_cell.angle_alpha   90.00
_cell.angle_beta   90.00
_cell.angle_gamma   90.00
#
_symmetry.space_group_name_H-M   'P 1'
#
loop_
_entity.id
_entity.type
_entity.pdbx_description
1 polymer ?
#
loop_
_entity_poly.entity_id
_entity_poly.type
_entity_poly.pdbx_seq_one_letter_code
_entity_poly.pdbx_strand_id
1 'polypeptide(L)'
;MVLDHNVTLSNETVVLVWISSANAAAVVEKNFRLVHAPSDYFYLDCGGGEWIGGAVGNSWCDPFKTWTKAYTFDPQANISASQAHLVLGGEQALWAEQSGPENLDPIVWPRAAASAEVFWTGPGGNLSEALPRLHDVAFRLRQRGVKAIQLQPMWCALRAGKCNLDS
;
A
#
# COMPACT_ATOMS: atom_id res chain seq x y z
N MET A 1 -0.21 20.13 4.73
CA MET A 1 -1.39 20.99 4.95
C MET A 1 -1.77 21.13 6.43
N VAL A 2 -2.15 20.06 7.16
CA VAL A 2 -2.43 20.15 8.62
C VAL A 2 -1.16 20.25 9.50
N LEU A 3 -0.03 19.77 8.98
CA LEU A 3 1.27 19.83 9.65
C LEU A 3 2.07 21.08 9.27
N ASP A 4 1.99 21.50 8.00
CA ASP A 4 2.89 22.53 7.43
C ASP A 4 2.28 23.93 7.39
N HIS A 5 0.96 24.05 7.55
CA HIS A 5 0.27 25.33 7.50
C HIS A 5 -0.48 25.56 8.80
N ASN A 6 -0.38 26.79 9.31
CA ASN A 6 -1.09 27.20 10.52
C ASN A 6 -2.55 27.53 10.19
N VAL A 7 -3.34 26.48 9.95
CA VAL A 7 -4.77 26.56 9.65
C VAL A 7 -5.58 25.94 10.78
N THR A 8 -6.70 26.58 11.14
CA THR A 8 -7.65 26.03 12.11
C THR A 8 -8.65 25.14 11.37
N LEU A 9 -8.69 23.86 11.74
CA LEU A 9 -9.62 22.87 11.19
C LEU A 9 -10.48 22.30 12.31
N SER A 10 -11.72 21.90 11.99
CA SER A 10 -12.58 21.19 12.94
C SER A 10 -12.00 19.81 13.26
N ASN A 11 -12.13 19.35 14.51
CA ASN A 11 -11.75 17.99 14.93
C ASN A 11 -12.58 16.89 14.23
N GLU A 12 -13.66 17.25 13.55
CA GLU A 12 -14.40 16.33 12.68
C GLU A 12 -13.68 16.04 11.37
N THR A 13 -12.66 16.83 11.01
CA THR A 13 -11.86 16.63 9.79
C THR A 13 -11.12 15.31 9.85
N VAL A 14 -11.23 14.51 8.80
CA VAL A 14 -10.42 13.31 8.59
C VAL A 14 -9.24 13.67 7.70
N VAL A 15 -8.03 13.33 8.14
CA VAL A 15 -6.79 13.62 7.43
C VAL A 15 -6.33 12.40 6.66
N LEU A 16 -6.18 12.53 5.34
CA LEU A 16 -5.52 11.52 4.53
C LEU A 16 -3.99 11.72 4.62
N VAL A 17 -3.27 10.75 5.17
CA VAL A 17 -1.81 10.79 5.29
C VAL A 17 -1.19 10.18 4.05
N TRP A 18 -0.81 11.01 3.07
CA TRP A 18 -0.36 10.53 1.76
C TRP A 18 1.10 10.82 1.42
N ILE A 19 1.75 11.79 2.05
CA ILE A 19 3.14 12.14 1.70
C ILE A 19 4.11 11.10 2.25
N SER A 20 4.04 10.81 3.55
CA SER A 20 4.95 9.90 4.23
C SER A 20 4.23 9.24 5.40
N SER A 21 4.50 7.94 5.60
CA SER A 21 4.06 7.17 6.75
C SER A 21 4.47 7.80 8.09
N ALA A 22 5.59 8.53 8.12
CA ALA A 22 6.10 9.20 9.31
C ALA A 22 5.17 10.31 9.85
N ASN A 23 4.27 10.83 9.01
CA ASN A 23 3.37 11.92 9.41
C ASN A 23 2.20 11.47 10.28
N ALA A 24 1.91 10.17 10.34
CA ALA A 24 0.71 9.65 11.01
C ALA A 24 0.68 10.00 12.51
N ALA A 25 1.80 9.80 13.21
CA ALA A 25 1.91 10.12 14.63
C ALA A 25 1.64 11.61 14.91
N ALA A 26 2.25 12.51 14.13
CA ALA A 26 2.05 13.95 14.27
C ALA A 26 0.61 14.40 13.98
N VAL A 27 -0.09 13.73 13.06
CA VAL A 27 -1.52 13.99 12.79
C VAL A 27 -2.38 13.56 13.98
N VAL A 28 -2.10 12.39 14.55
CA VAL A 28 -2.80 11.86 15.72
C VAL A 28 -2.52 12.69 16.98
N GLU A 29 -1.29 13.19 17.16
CA GLU A 29 -0.91 14.11 18.26
C GLU A 29 -1.71 15.41 18.23
N LYS A 30 -2.10 15.89 17.04
CA LYS A 30 -3.02 17.01 16.86
C LYS A 30 -4.50 16.64 17.05
N ASN A 31 -4.79 15.42 17.49
CA ASN A 31 -6.13 14.88 17.76
C ASN A 31 -7.04 14.80 16.51
N PHE A 32 -6.44 14.62 15.33
CA PHE A 32 -7.20 14.35 14.10
C PHE A 32 -7.35 12.84 13.87
N ARG A 33 -8.51 12.47 13.33
CA ARG A 33 -8.71 11.14 12.76
C ARG A 33 -8.01 11.06 11.41
N LEU A 34 -7.47 9.90 11.06
CA LEU A 34 -6.74 9.73 9.81
C LEU A 34 -7.10 8.47 9.04
N VAL A 35 -6.84 8.53 7.74
CA VAL A 35 -6.75 7.37 6.84
C VAL A 35 -5.32 7.31 6.31
N HIS A 36 -4.68 6.14 6.43
CA HIS A 36 -3.35 5.92 5.87
C HIS A 36 -3.42 5.78 4.35
N ALA A 37 -2.75 6.64 3.60
CA ALA A 37 -2.42 6.41 2.19
C ALA A 37 -0.96 6.78 1.84
N PRO A 38 0.04 6.55 2.72
CA PRO A 38 1.37 7.09 2.53
C PRO A 38 2.05 6.61 1.24
N SER A 39 2.63 7.54 0.48
CA SER A 39 3.24 7.27 -0.83
C SER A 39 4.41 6.29 -0.76
N ASP A 40 5.11 6.21 0.38
CA ASP A 40 6.19 5.26 0.61
C ASP A 40 5.72 3.80 0.82
N TYR A 41 4.40 3.55 0.89
CA TYR A 41 3.81 2.21 1.06
C TYR A 41 2.65 1.89 0.10
N PHE A 42 1.76 2.85 -0.17
CA PHE A 42 0.42 2.59 -0.71
C PHE A 42 0.07 3.29 -2.02
N TYR A 43 1.04 3.92 -2.67
CA TYR A 43 0.86 4.39 -4.04
C TYR A 43 1.17 3.27 -5.02
N LEU A 44 0.16 2.89 -5.79
CA LEU A 44 0.20 1.79 -6.75
C LEU A 44 0.88 2.17 -8.07
N ASP A 45 0.87 3.44 -8.43
CA ASP A 45 1.41 4.03 -9.67
C ASP A 45 2.94 4.22 -9.68
N CYS A 46 3.59 4.27 -8.50
CA CYS A 46 5.03 4.48 -8.42
C CYS A 46 5.84 3.37 -9.11
N GLY A 47 7.03 3.71 -9.61
CA GLY A 47 7.90 2.79 -10.35
C GLY A 47 7.60 2.67 -11.84
N GLY A 48 6.65 3.45 -12.35
CA GLY A 48 6.30 3.54 -13.77
C GLY A 48 7.23 4.44 -14.60
N GLY A 49 8.27 5.03 -14.00
CA GLY A 49 9.14 6.01 -14.66
C GLY A 49 8.50 7.39 -14.82
N GLU A 50 9.23 8.30 -15.48
CA GLU A 50 8.75 9.64 -15.84
C GLU A 50 7.79 9.59 -17.04
N TRP A 51 6.70 10.36 -16.96
CA TRP A 51 5.69 10.49 -18.01
C TRP A 51 5.81 11.82 -18.77
N ILE A 52 6.50 12.81 -18.20
CA ILE A 52 6.74 14.12 -18.81
C ILE A 52 7.71 13.96 -19.99
N GLY A 53 7.29 14.40 -21.17
CA GLY A 53 8.09 14.35 -22.39
C GLY A 53 9.39 15.15 -22.28
N GLY A 54 10.49 14.60 -22.82
CA GLY A 54 11.80 15.26 -22.84
C GLY A 54 12.62 15.10 -21.54
N ALA A 55 12.13 14.32 -20.59
CA ALA A 55 12.85 13.96 -19.37
C ALA A 55 13.15 12.45 -19.36
N VAL A 56 14.34 12.09 -18.86
CA VAL A 56 14.66 10.72 -18.47
C VAL A 56 14.69 10.71 -16.95
N GLY A 57 13.78 9.95 -16.35
CA GLY A 57 13.62 9.99 -14.91
C GLY A 57 12.71 8.88 -14.39
N ASN A 58 12.59 8.89 -13.07
CA ASN A 58 11.74 8.02 -12.29
C ASN A 58 10.45 8.75 -11.92
N SER A 59 9.42 8.01 -11.49
CA SER A 59 8.28 8.65 -10.84
C SER A 59 8.75 9.29 -9.52
N TRP A 60 8.13 10.40 -9.12
CA TRP A 60 8.55 11.14 -7.92
C TRP A 60 8.46 10.30 -6.63
N CYS A 61 7.60 9.28 -6.63
CA CYS A 61 7.34 8.40 -5.50
C CYS A 61 8.01 7.03 -5.64
N ASP A 62 9.00 6.88 -6.52
CA ASP A 62 9.80 5.66 -6.66
C ASP A 62 10.40 5.16 -5.33
N PRO A 63 10.71 3.86 -5.21
CA PRO A 63 10.55 2.80 -6.22
C PRO A 63 9.12 2.25 -6.28
N PHE A 64 8.87 1.28 -7.17
CA PHE A 64 7.64 0.46 -7.16
C PHE A 64 7.37 -0.13 -5.77
N LYS A 65 6.13 0.01 -5.28
CA LYS A 65 5.72 -0.55 -3.99
C LYS A 65 5.31 -2.01 -4.16
N THR A 66 6.13 -2.91 -3.66
CA THR A 66 5.88 -4.36 -3.69
C THR A 66 4.77 -4.73 -2.71
N TRP A 67 4.15 -5.90 -2.91
CA TRP A 67 3.20 -6.46 -1.95
C TRP A 67 3.85 -6.66 -0.57
N THR A 68 5.14 -7.04 -0.52
CA THR A 68 5.87 -7.24 0.73
C THR A 68 5.98 -5.94 1.51
N LYS A 69 6.34 -4.83 0.85
CA LYS A 69 6.42 -3.51 1.47
C LYS A 69 5.08 -3.11 2.07
N ALA A 70 3.99 -3.26 1.32
CA ALA A 70 2.64 -2.97 1.80
C ALA A 70 2.23 -3.86 2.98
N TYR A 71 2.54 -5.16 2.93
CA TYR A 71 2.18 -6.13 3.97
C TYR A 71 2.93 -5.93 5.30
N THR A 72 4.17 -5.40 5.24
CA THR A 72 4.96 -5.09 6.45
C THR A 72 4.60 -3.74 7.08
N PHE A 73 3.56 -3.07 6.62
CA PHE A 73 3.12 -1.83 7.22
C PHE A 73 2.50 -2.06 8.60
N ASP A 74 2.87 -1.23 9.56
CA ASP A 74 2.25 -1.17 10.88
C ASP A 74 1.36 0.08 10.97
N PRO A 75 0.02 -0.06 10.95
CA PRO A 75 -0.90 1.06 11.01
C PRO A 75 -0.83 1.88 12.31
N GLN A 76 -0.22 1.33 13.36
CA GLN A 76 -0.13 1.93 14.69
C GLN A 76 1.31 2.33 15.05
N ALA A 77 2.24 2.30 14.09
CA ALA A 77 3.63 2.65 14.32
C ALA A 77 3.77 4.05 14.94
N ASN A 78 4.43 4.12 16.11
CA ASN A 78 4.64 5.34 16.89
C ASN A 78 3.34 6.06 17.34
N ILE A 79 2.21 5.37 17.34
CA ILE A 79 0.94 5.88 17.87
C ILE A 79 0.68 5.24 19.24
N SER A 80 0.34 6.07 20.22
CA SER A 80 0.03 5.57 21.57
C SER A 80 -1.27 4.76 21.58
N ALA A 81 -1.37 3.78 22.48
CA ALA A 81 -2.57 2.95 22.60
C ALA A 81 -3.85 3.76 22.88
N SER A 82 -3.74 4.88 23.62
CA SER A 82 -4.87 5.77 23.90
C SER A 82 -5.35 6.53 22.66
N GLN A 83 -4.51 6.70 21.65
CA GLN A 83 -4.83 7.42 20.42
C GLN A 83 -5.04 6.51 19.20
N ALA A 84 -4.82 5.20 19.33
CA ALA A 84 -4.97 4.22 18.25
C ALA A 84 -6.36 4.26 17.57
N HIS A 85 -7.40 4.64 18.31
CA HIS A 85 -8.78 4.81 17.82
C HIS A 85 -8.94 5.94 16.79
N LEU A 86 -7.95 6.83 16.65
CA LEU A 86 -7.95 7.91 15.65
C LEU A 86 -7.53 7.40 14.25
N VAL A 87 -6.95 6.21 14.15
CA VAL A 87 -6.64 5.56 12.88
C VAL A 87 -7.89 4.85 12.36
N LEU A 88 -8.47 5.35 11.27
CA LEU A 88 -9.71 4.81 10.70
C LEU A 88 -9.48 3.62 9.75
N GLY A 89 -8.25 3.44 9.28
CA GLY A 89 -7.88 2.41 8.31
C GLY A 89 -6.86 2.94 7.30
N GLY A 90 -6.91 2.41 6.08
CA GLY A 90 -6.06 2.90 5.00
C GLY A 90 -6.61 2.61 3.62
N GLU A 91 -5.94 3.22 2.65
CA GLU A 91 -6.30 3.29 1.25
C GLU A 91 -5.03 3.11 0.40
N GLN A 92 -5.11 2.27 -0.64
CA GLN A 92 -4.11 2.28 -1.71
C GLN A 92 -4.61 3.16 -2.84
N ALA A 93 -3.82 4.18 -3.16
CA ALA A 93 -4.11 5.11 -4.23
C ALA A 93 -3.50 4.57 -5.53
N LEU A 94 -4.29 4.57 -6.60
CA LEU A 94 -3.80 4.43 -7.96
C LEU A 94 -4.05 5.75 -8.69
N TRP A 95 -2.99 6.54 -8.86
CA TRP A 95 -3.06 7.74 -9.69
C TRP A 95 -3.03 7.39 -11.19
N ALA A 96 -3.60 8.27 -12.01
CA ALA A 96 -4.01 7.97 -13.38
C ALA A 96 -3.17 8.62 -14.48
N GLU A 97 -2.02 9.19 -14.14
CA GLU A 97 -1.10 9.78 -15.11
C GLU A 97 -0.66 8.74 -16.16
N GLN A 98 -0.44 7.50 -15.74
CA GLN A 98 -0.07 6.37 -16.60
C GLN A 98 -0.93 5.12 -16.34
N SER A 99 -2.16 5.29 -15.83
CA SER A 99 -3.07 4.16 -15.58
C SER A 99 -4.46 4.35 -16.18
N GLY A 100 -5.09 3.24 -16.56
CA GLY A 100 -6.36 3.20 -17.26
C GLY A 100 -6.91 1.76 -17.40
N PRO A 101 -8.01 1.55 -18.12
CA PRO A 101 -8.63 0.23 -18.28
C PRO A 101 -7.69 -0.88 -18.77
N GLU A 102 -6.64 -0.52 -19.50
CA GLU A 102 -5.67 -1.44 -20.08
C GLU A 102 -4.73 -2.07 -19.04
N ASN A 103 -4.47 -1.37 -17.93
CA ASN A 103 -3.49 -1.76 -16.92
C ASN A 103 -3.99 -1.68 -15.47
N LEU A 104 -5.24 -1.28 -15.22
CA LEU A 104 -5.83 -1.19 -13.89
C LEU A 104 -5.66 -2.49 -13.09
N ASP A 105 -6.12 -3.60 -13.65
CA ASP A 105 -6.09 -4.91 -12.99
C ASP A 105 -4.68 -5.36 -12.56
N PRO A 106 -3.67 -5.40 -13.45
CA PRO A 106 -2.33 -5.86 -13.07
C PRO A 106 -1.58 -4.88 -12.15
N ILE A 107 -1.95 -3.60 -12.16
CA ILE A 107 -1.39 -2.63 -11.21
C ILE A 107 -1.98 -2.86 -9.82
N VAL A 108 -3.31 -2.91 -9.70
CA VAL A 108 -4.01 -3.02 -8.41
C VAL A 108 -3.81 -4.40 -7.80
N TRP A 109 -3.96 -5.47 -8.58
CA TRP A 109 -4.05 -6.83 -8.07
C TRP A 109 -2.80 -7.64 -8.38
N PRO A 110 -2.26 -8.40 -7.39
CA PRO A 110 -2.84 -8.66 -6.07
C PRO A 110 -2.30 -7.73 -4.95
N ARG A 111 -1.59 -6.64 -5.28
CA ARG A 111 -0.97 -5.76 -4.26
C ARG A 111 -1.98 -5.16 -3.27
N ALA A 112 -3.15 -4.75 -3.74
CA ALA A 112 -4.22 -4.25 -2.89
C ALA A 112 -4.77 -5.31 -1.92
N ALA A 113 -4.65 -6.60 -2.24
CA ALA A 113 -5.04 -7.66 -1.30
C ALA A 113 -4.10 -7.75 -0.09
N ALA A 114 -2.82 -7.39 -0.25
CA ALA A 114 -1.86 -7.40 0.85
C ALA A 114 -2.18 -6.30 1.89
N SER A 115 -2.52 -5.09 1.44
CA SER A 115 -2.93 -4.01 2.34
C SER A 115 -4.33 -4.24 2.92
N ALA A 116 -5.25 -4.84 2.16
CA ALA A 116 -6.56 -5.23 2.68
C ALA A 116 -6.42 -6.13 3.92
N GLU A 117 -5.47 -7.06 3.92
CA GLU A 117 -5.21 -7.89 5.11
C GLU A 117 -4.64 -7.09 6.27
N VAL A 118 -3.68 -6.18 6.03
CA VAL A 118 -3.11 -5.30 7.06
C VAL A 118 -4.18 -4.48 7.78
N PHE A 119 -5.14 -3.93 7.03
CA PHE A 119 -6.22 -3.13 7.62
C PHE A 119 -7.39 -3.97 8.15
N TRP A 120 -7.44 -5.27 7.84
CA TRP A 120 -8.46 -6.18 8.35
C TRP A 120 -8.03 -6.88 9.65
N THR A 121 -6.82 -7.44 9.68
CA THR A 121 -6.31 -8.24 10.82
C THR A 121 -5.30 -7.50 11.70
N GLY A 122 -4.85 -6.31 11.30
CA GLY A 122 -3.75 -5.60 11.97
C GLY A 122 -2.40 -5.82 11.27
N PRO A 123 -1.29 -5.35 11.88
CA PRO A 123 0.03 -5.37 11.25
C PRO A 123 0.40 -6.79 10.81
N GLY A 124 0.82 -6.92 9.55
CA GLY A 124 1.34 -8.17 9.02
C GLY A 124 2.71 -8.51 9.62
N GLY A 125 3.46 -9.39 8.95
CA GLY A 125 4.86 -9.62 9.33
C GLY A 125 5.47 -10.84 8.68
N ASN A 126 4.81 -12.00 8.80
CA ASN A 126 5.37 -13.23 8.23
C ASN A 126 5.13 -13.31 6.71
N LEU A 127 6.10 -12.82 5.94
CA LEU A 127 6.07 -12.85 4.48
C LEU A 127 6.00 -14.28 3.92
N SER A 128 6.65 -15.25 4.57
CA SER A 128 6.67 -16.65 4.14
C SER A 128 5.30 -17.31 4.26
N GLU A 129 4.51 -16.91 5.26
CA GLU A 129 3.13 -17.39 5.44
C GLU A 129 2.11 -16.61 4.60
N ALA A 130 2.40 -15.34 4.31
CA ALA A 130 1.52 -14.49 3.50
C ALA A 130 1.57 -14.85 2.01
N LEU A 131 2.76 -15.14 1.47
CA LEU A 131 2.96 -15.35 0.04
C LEU A 131 2.10 -16.50 -0.55
N PRO A 132 2.00 -17.70 0.07
CA PRO A 132 1.12 -18.75 -0.42
C PRO A 132 -0.36 -18.33 -0.47
N ARG A 133 -0.85 -17.62 0.55
CA ARG A 133 -2.24 -17.13 0.59
C ARG A 133 -2.49 -16.03 -0.45
N LEU A 134 -1.49 -15.17 -0.68
CA LEU A 134 -1.57 -14.15 -1.71
C LEU A 134 -1.58 -14.76 -3.12
N HIS A 135 -0.85 -15.85 -3.36
CA HIS A 135 -0.96 -16.65 -4.58
C HIS A 135 -2.39 -17.17 -4.77
N ASP A 136 -3.00 -17.76 -3.74
CA ASP A 136 -4.39 -18.24 -3.81
C ASP A 136 -5.38 -17.13 -4.16
N VAL A 137 -5.22 -15.94 -3.58
CA VAL A 137 -6.02 -14.75 -3.94
C VAL A 137 -5.81 -14.38 -5.40
N ALA A 138 -4.57 -14.32 -5.88
CA ALA A 138 -4.25 -13.99 -7.27
C ALA A 138 -4.81 -15.03 -8.27
N PHE A 139 -4.79 -16.33 -7.93
CA PHE A 139 -5.44 -17.37 -8.73
C PHE A 139 -6.96 -17.20 -8.75
N ARG A 140 -7.57 -16.95 -7.59
CA ARG A 140 -9.03 -16.75 -7.46
C ARG A 140 -9.52 -15.53 -8.24
N LEU A 141 -8.76 -14.44 -8.22
CA LEU A 141 -9.06 -13.22 -8.99
C LEU A 141 -9.02 -13.50 -10.49
N ARG A 142 -7.98 -14.20 -10.98
CA ARG A 142 -7.86 -14.59 -12.39
C ARG A 142 -8.98 -15.53 -12.85
N GLN A 143 -9.39 -16.47 -12.02
CA GLN A 143 -10.56 -17.32 -12.30
C GLN A 143 -11.87 -16.52 -12.43
N ARG A 144 -11.93 -15.31 -11.86
CA ARG A 144 -13.08 -14.39 -11.93
C ARG A 144 -12.93 -13.32 -13.03
N GLY A 145 -11.92 -13.42 -13.88
CA GLY A 145 -11.69 -12.49 -14.98
C GLY A 145 -10.85 -11.24 -14.64
N VAL A 146 -10.40 -11.10 -13.39
CA VAL A 146 -9.50 -10.00 -12.99
C VAL A 146 -8.07 -10.34 -13.42
N LYS A 147 -7.42 -9.46 -14.18
CA LYS A 147 -6.07 -9.67 -14.74
C LYS A 147 -4.96 -9.37 -13.71
N ALA A 148 -5.01 -9.99 -12.54
CA ALA A 148 -3.99 -9.83 -11.49
C ALA A 148 -2.60 -10.25 -11.99
N ILE A 149 -1.57 -9.45 -11.67
CA ILE A 149 -0.18 -9.71 -12.07
C ILE A 149 0.39 -10.93 -11.33
N GLN A 150 1.34 -11.60 -11.97
CA GLN A 150 2.07 -12.73 -11.38
C GLN A 150 3.01 -12.25 -10.27
N LEU A 151 2.97 -12.92 -9.12
CA LEU A 151 3.87 -12.65 -7.99
C LEU A 151 5.22 -13.34 -8.12
N GLN A 152 5.23 -14.54 -8.71
CA GLN A 152 6.41 -15.40 -8.91
C GLN A 152 6.19 -16.32 -10.13
N PRO A 153 7.25 -16.97 -10.65
CA PRO A 153 7.10 -18.08 -11.57
C PRO A 153 6.15 -19.15 -11.04
N MET A 154 5.35 -19.76 -11.93
CA MET A 154 4.34 -20.77 -11.54
C MET A 154 4.94 -21.94 -10.75
N TRP A 155 6.18 -22.32 -11.05
CA TRP A 155 6.88 -23.38 -10.32
C TRP A 155 7.00 -23.07 -8.82
N CYS A 156 7.32 -21.81 -8.48
CA CYS A 156 7.42 -21.30 -7.11
C CYS A 156 6.05 -21.25 -6.43
N ALA A 157 5.03 -20.76 -7.13
CA ALA A 157 3.66 -20.68 -6.61
C ALA A 157 3.11 -22.05 -6.20
N LEU A 158 3.45 -23.10 -6.96
CA LEU A 158 3.05 -24.49 -6.66
C LEU A 158 3.92 -25.19 -5.60
N ARG A 159 5.02 -24.57 -5.15
CA ARG A 159 6.00 -25.16 -4.24
C ARG A 159 6.43 -24.12 -3.19
N ALA A 160 5.52 -23.84 -2.26
CA ALA A 160 5.72 -22.87 -1.19
C ALA A 160 7.10 -23.05 -0.51
N GLY A 161 7.80 -21.94 -0.32
CA GLY A 161 9.11 -21.90 0.32
C GLY A 161 10.31 -22.29 -0.53
N LYS A 162 10.12 -22.87 -1.74
CA LYS A 162 11.24 -23.31 -2.61
C LYS A 162 11.92 -22.21 -3.41
N CYS A 163 11.41 -20.99 -3.33
CA CYS A 163 11.97 -19.81 -3.98
C CYS A 163 12.17 -18.67 -2.96
N ASN A 164 12.36 -19.02 -1.69
CA ASN A 164 12.76 -18.04 -0.68
C ASN A 164 14.25 -17.76 -0.86
N LEU A 165 14.70 -16.55 -0.52
CA LEU A 165 16.10 -16.17 -0.69
C LEU A 165 17.06 -17.07 0.13
N ASP A 166 16.59 -17.50 1.30
CA ASP A 166 17.38 -18.28 2.27
C ASP A 166 16.98 -19.78 2.31
N SER A 167 16.36 -20.30 1.24
CA SER A 167 15.86 -21.69 1.18
C SER A 167 16.92 -22.75 0.88
#